data_AF-A0AA88YKR5-F1
#
_entry.id   AF-A0AA88YKR5-F1
#
_cell.length_a   1.000
_cell.length_b   1.000
_cell.length_c   1.000
_cell.angle_alpha   90.00
_cell.angle_beta   90.00
_cell.angle_gamma   90.00
#
_symmetry.space_group_name_H-M   'P 1'
#
loop_
_entity.id
_entity.type
_entity.pdbx_description
1 polymer ?
#
loop_
_entity_poly.entity_id
_entity_poly.type
_entity_poly.pdbx_seq_one_letter_code
_entity_poly.pdbx_strand_id
1 'polypeptide(L)'
;MTFNWDRINNELQIRAPYILRIISSIASDIPKQVDGYSIHTLCTVASALHARSSYMSFIQYVVGFVLTHGGCSKRDMERMCSLGFNVSPSSLQRKLTSWHEHLDEEVNNLHRGMMSEKNMRYQLVGDNWDKDLLPSYRTTDRGTISLHLFNVIAVKDRVPCTEEANADQVDLQPSVFMPSLQDQKQLENELVFLISTSIIHHLPALEDLVEVYPTHLNHPFSEYAGIKTEQHPLRLFDCDEKKTTDMIQLLGSLQDKYALLLEDGSVKEPIFFGGNNCLLTMYRLTDERVQTAQEAMKNGGTQKERLEGFISKIEDFHRLMNFLEAIHKQVFSTESSSDRGTLYFFRNLLNARGVKGKVKKSYCEHKMLYYTVLDAICCLLFLKESGMDDPEGDFLFPEEFPNFSNTEKVDWLNDMVRPIVQKYFFDGKSDILSDVREVISDPNHPENYWISNEQNGRLNSNSL
;
A
#
# COMPACT_ATOMS: atom_id res chain seq x y z
N MET A 1 22.19 0.73 -25.19
CA MET A 1 23.35 -0.02 -24.64
C MET A 1 23.08 -0.30 -23.17
N THR A 2 23.08 -1.55 -22.76
CA THR A 2 22.93 -1.93 -21.34
C THR A 2 24.27 -1.75 -20.62
N PHE A 3 24.26 -0.99 -19.53
CA PHE A 3 25.44 -0.77 -18.69
C PHE A 3 25.78 -2.04 -17.89
N ASN A 4 27.07 -2.40 -17.83
CA ASN A 4 27.57 -3.46 -16.97
C ASN A 4 28.98 -3.08 -16.47
N TRP A 5 29.21 -3.23 -15.17
CA TRP A 5 30.52 -3.01 -14.54
C TRP A 5 31.65 -3.87 -15.11
N ASP A 6 31.36 -5.09 -15.58
CA ASP A 6 32.35 -5.96 -16.21
C ASP A 6 32.92 -5.33 -17.48
N ARG A 7 32.07 -4.64 -18.24
CA ARG A 7 32.47 -3.95 -19.47
C ARG A 7 33.35 -2.75 -19.18
N ILE A 8 33.09 -2.02 -18.10
CA ILE A 8 33.99 -0.95 -17.64
C ILE A 8 35.34 -1.53 -17.21
N ASN A 9 35.34 -2.60 -16.44
CA ASN A 9 36.57 -3.24 -16.00
C ASN A 9 37.41 -3.68 -17.21
N ASN A 10 36.80 -4.35 -18.19
CA ASN A 10 37.48 -4.76 -19.43
C ASN A 10 38.02 -3.56 -20.21
N GLU A 11 37.23 -2.49 -20.36
CA GLU A 11 37.67 -1.27 -21.05
C GLU A 11 38.85 -0.59 -20.32
N LEU A 12 38.81 -0.55 -18.98
CA LEU A 12 39.88 0.02 -18.17
C LEU A 12 41.15 -0.84 -18.16
N GLN A 13 41.02 -2.16 -18.20
CA GLN A 13 42.16 -3.09 -18.36
C GLN A 13 42.85 -2.89 -19.72
N ILE A 14 42.09 -2.59 -20.77
CA ILE A 14 42.67 -2.31 -22.10
C ILE A 14 43.33 -0.94 -22.14
N ARG A 15 42.65 0.11 -21.64
CA ARG A 15 43.10 1.50 -21.79
C ARG A 15 44.11 1.97 -20.75
N ALA A 16 44.00 1.49 -19.51
CA ALA A 16 44.78 2.00 -18.39
C ALA A 16 45.09 0.90 -17.35
N PRO A 17 45.69 -0.25 -17.75
CA PRO A 17 45.92 -1.39 -16.86
C PRO A 17 46.78 -1.04 -15.64
N TYR A 18 47.80 -0.20 -15.84
CA TYR A 18 48.71 0.20 -14.76
C TYR A 18 48.04 1.09 -13.72
N ILE A 19 47.26 2.08 -14.16
CA ILE A 19 46.52 2.97 -13.25
C ILE A 19 45.49 2.17 -12.47
N LEU A 20 44.77 1.27 -13.14
CA LEU A 20 43.80 0.39 -12.50
C LEU A 20 44.46 -0.50 -11.43
N ARG A 21 45.63 -1.07 -11.74
CA ARG A 21 46.41 -1.86 -10.77
C ARG A 21 46.87 -1.03 -9.58
N ILE A 22 47.42 0.16 -9.81
CA ILE A 22 47.90 1.06 -8.75
C ILE A 22 46.75 1.43 -7.80
N ILE A 23 45.63 1.92 -8.34
CA ILE A 23 44.48 2.32 -7.52
C ILE A 23 43.86 1.12 -6.82
N SER A 24 43.83 -0.05 -7.46
CA SER A 24 43.35 -1.28 -6.81
C SER A 24 44.24 -1.70 -5.65
N SER A 25 45.56 -1.55 -5.77
CA SER A 25 46.52 -1.82 -4.70
C SER A 25 46.46 -0.81 -3.57
N ILE A 26 46.14 0.47 -3.86
CA ILE A 26 45.94 1.51 -2.84
C ILE A 26 44.62 1.30 -2.09
N ALA A 27 43.57 0.88 -2.78
CA ALA A 27 42.22 0.79 -2.21
C ALA A 27 41.95 -0.51 -1.41
N SER A 28 42.88 -1.47 -1.38
CA SER A 28 42.67 -2.77 -0.71
C SER A 28 43.88 -3.13 0.15
N ASP A 29 43.76 -2.97 1.48
CA ASP A 29 44.74 -3.46 2.46
C ASP A 29 44.71 -4.99 2.63
N ILE A 30 43.68 -5.65 2.08
CA ILE A 30 43.46 -7.10 2.15
C ILE A 30 43.62 -7.68 0.73
N PRO A 31 44.45 -8.73 0.53
CA PRO A 31 44.51 -9.43 -0.75
C PRO A 31 43.12 -9.99 -1.04
N LYS A 32 42.47 -9.52 -2.11
CA LYS A 32 41.19 -10.07 -2.52
C LYS A 32 41.36 -11.54 -2.87
N GLN A 33 40.84 -12.43 -2.01
CA GLN A 33 40.46 -13.77 -2.45
C GLN A 33 39.17 -13.64 -3.26
N VAL A 34 39.16 -14.30 -4.43
CA VAL A 34 38.03 -14.48 -5.36
C VAL A 34 37.79 -13.31 -6.32
N ASP A 35 38.28 -13.48 -7.56
CA ASP A 35 37.87 -12.89 -8.84
C ASP A 35 36.85 -11.72 -8.82
N GLY A 36 37.23 -10.55 -8.32
CA GLY A 36 36.35 -9.38 -8.33
C GLY A 36 37.07 -8.02 -8.30
N TYR A 37 36.71 -7.12 -9.23
CA TYR A 37 37.11 -5.71 -9.19
C TYR A 37 36.31 -4.94 -8.12
N SER A 38 36.83 -3.81 -7.61
CA SER A 38 36.08 -2.94 -6.70
C SER A 38 35.39 -1.84 -7.50
N ILE A 39 34.09 -1.65 -7.30
CA ILE A 39 33.30 -0.59 -7.96
C ILE A 39 33.92 0.78 -7.67
N HIS A 40 34.37 1.03 -6.44
CA HIS A 40 35.00 2.30 -6.05
C HIS A 40 36.33 2.53 -6.80
N THR A 41 37.11 1.47 -7.02
CA THR A 41 38.34 1.51 -7.82
C THR A 41 38.01 1.83 -9.28
N LEU A 42 37.01 1.17 -9.86
CA LEU A 42 36.58 1.44 -11.25
C LEU A 42 36.10 2.88 -11.42
N CYS A 43 35.26 3.38 -10.50
CA CYS A 43 34.76 4.76 -10.53
C CYS A 43 35.89 5.78 -10.42
N THR A 44 36.86 5.55 -9.52
CA THR A 44 38.01 6.44 -9.33
C THR A 44 38.84 6.53 -10.61
N VAL A 45 39.20 5.38 -11.19
CA VAL A 45 40.02 5.33 -12.40
C VAL A 45 39.25 5.90 -13.60
N ALA A 46 37.97 5.55 -13.75
CA ALA A 46 37.13 6.07 -14.84
C ALA A 46 36.94 7.60 -14.77
N SER A 47 36.92 8.17 -13.56
CA SER A 47 36.79 9.62 -13.38
C SER A 47 38.12 10.36 -13.60
N ALA A 48 39.26 9.71 -13.33
CA ALA A 48 40.59 10.30 -13.50
C ALA A 48 41.08 10.32 -14.97
N LEU A 49 40.53 9.46 -15.84
CA LEU A 49 40.97 9.36 -17.23
C LEU A 49 40.30 10.41 -18.14
N HIS A 50 41.12 11.19 -18.85
CA HIS A 50 40.65 12.15 -19.85
C HIS A 50 40.32 11.52 -21.21
N ALA A 51 40.89 10.35 -21.53
CA ALA A 51 40.62 9.61 -22.78
C ALA A 51 39.39 8.70 -22.61
N ARG A 52 38.23 9.16 -23.07
CA ARG A 52 36.94 8.61 -22.65
C ARG A 52 36.39 7.53 -23.60
N SER A 53 35.72 6.54 -23.01
CA SER A 53 34.77 5.65 -23.69
C SER A 53 33.34 6.04 -23.31
N SER A 54 32.35 5.54 -24.04
CA SER A 54 30.93 5.75 -23.71
C SER A 54 30.58 5.33 -22.27
N TYR A 55 31.23 4.28 -21.76
CA TYR A 55 31.04 3.79 -20.39
C TYR A 55 31.64 4.72 -19.33
N MET A 56 32.79 5.35 -19.60
CA MET A 56 33.37 6.34 -18.68
C MET A 56 32.55 7.63 -18.65
N SER A 57 32.00 8.04 -19.79
CA SER A 57 31.04 9.15 -19.84
C SER A 57 29.80 8.88 -19.01
N PHE A 58 29.31 7.63 -18.96
CA PHE A 58 28.20 7.26 -18.10
C PHE A 58 28.52 7.49 -16.61
N ILE A 59 29.72 7.13 -16.15
CA ILE A 59 30.15 7.37 -14.76
C ILE A 59 30.12 8.87 -14.41
N GLN A 60 30.53 9.75 -15.33
CA GLN A 60 30.46 11.20 -15.12
C GLN A 60 29.02 11.72 -15.01
N TYR A 61 28.08 11.13 -15.73
CA TYR A 61 26.65 11.42 -15.55
C TYR A 61 26.17 10.98 -14.17
N VAL A 62 26.53 9.77 -13.72
CA VAL A 62 26.18 9.26 -12.38
C VAL A 62 26.71 10.19 -11.28
N VAL A 63 28.01 10.56 -11.33
CA VAL A 63 28.61 11.52 -10.39
C VAL A 63 27.88 12.86 -10.46
N GLY A 64 27.58 13.36 -11.66
CA GLY A 64 26.85 14.60 -11.86
C GLY A 64 25.44 14.59 -11.25
N PHE A 65 24.70 13.49 -11.37
CA PHE A 65 23.39 13.33 -10.74
C PHE A 65 23.49 13.32 -9.22
N VAL A 66 24.45 12.57 -8.65
CA VAL A 66 24.68 12.56 -7.20
C VAL A 66 25.00 13.96 -6.67
N LEU A 67 25.86 14.71 -7.35
CA LEU A 67 26.20 16.09 -6.97
C LEU A 67 24.99 17.01 -7.06
N THR A 68 24.17 16.87 -8.12
CA THR A 68 22.95 17.67 -8.31
C THR A 68 21.95 17.40 -7.19
N HIS A 69 21.69 16.13 -6.87
CA HIS A 69 20.78 15.74 -5.79
C HIS A 69 21.34 16.08 -4.40
N GLY A 70 22.66 16.06 -4.23
CA GLY A 70 23.34 16.46 -3.00
C GLY A 70 23.37 17.97 -2.75
N GLY A 71 22.72 18.78 -3.60
CA GLY A 71 22.63 20.24 -3.43
C GLY A 71 23.89 20.99 -3.85
N CYS A 72 24.76 20.39 -4.67
CA CYS A 72 25.96 21.06 -5.18
C CYS A 72 25.58 22.26 -6.04
N SER A 73 26.23 23.41 -5.83
CA SER A 73 25.92 24.62 -6.58
C SER A 73 26.32 24.47 -8.05
N LYS A 74 25.63 25.17 -8.96
CA LYS A 74 25.97 25.19 -10.39
C LYS A 74 27.45 25.56 -10.62
N ARG A 75 27.95 26.54 -9.86
CA ARG A 75 29.35 27.00 -9.93
C ARG A 75 30.34 25.90 -9.54
N ASP A 76 30.03 25.15 -8.49
CA ASP A 76 30.91 24.07 -8.04
C ASP A 76 30.88 22.88 -9.00
N MET A 77 29.72 22.59 -9.59
CA MET A 77 29.61 21.61 -10.67
C MET A 77 30.40 22.03 -11.92
N GLU A 78 30.41 23.31 -12.30
CA GLU A 78 31.23 23.81 -13.42
C GLU A 78 32.73 23.63 -13.15
N ARG A 79 33.16 23.89 -11.91
CA ARG A 79 34.55 23.65 -11.49
C ARG A 79 34.92 22.17 -11.55
N MET A 80 34.07 21.29 -11.04
CA MET A 80 34.30 19.83 -11.12
C MET A 80 34.28 19.32 -12.56
N CYS A 81 33.46 19.92 -13.42
CA CYS A 81 33.42 19.59 -14.84
C CYS A 81 34.73 19.97 -15.53
N SER A 82 35.34 21.10 -15.16
CA SER A 82 36.64 21.53 -15.70
C SER A 82 37.78 20.57 -15.31
N LEU A 83 37.66 19.93 -14.15
CA LEU A 83 38.56 18.88 -13.67
C LEU A 83 38.24 17.50 -14.25
N GLY A 84 37.13 17.36 -14.97
CA GLY A 84 36.72 16.10 -15.61
C GLY A 84 36.00 15.10 -14.69
N PHE A 85 35.51 15.51 -13.51
CA PHE A 85 34.80 14.60 -12.60
C PHE A 85 33.35 14.31 -12.99
N ASN A 86 32.67 15.31 -13.57
CA ASN A 86 31.29 15.20 -14.01
C ASN A 86 31.11 15.88 -15.38
N VAL A 87 29.93 15.67 -15.97
CA VAL A 87 29.49 16.39 -17.18
C VAL A 87 29.02 17.81 -16.82
N SER A 88 28.91 18.69 -17.83
CA SER A 88 28.44 20.05 -17.63
C SER A 88 27.02 20.08 -17.04
N PRO A 89 26.67 21.08 -16.21
CA PRO A 89 25.30 21.22 -15.68
C PRO A 89 24.23 21.29 -16.77
N SER A 90 24.54 21.91 -17.91
CA SER A 90 23.65 21.95 -19.08
C SER A 90 23.40 20.57 -19.69
N SER A 91 24.42 19.71 -19.71
CA SER A 91 24.29 18.34 -20.22
C SER A 91 23.52 17.45 -19.24
N LEU A 92 23.71 17.64 -17.93
CA LEU A 92 22.90 16.98 -16.90
C LEU A 92 21.43 17.36 -17.02
N GLN A 93 21.13 18.67 -17.11
CA GLN A 93 19.76 19.14 -17.24
C GLN A 93 19.11 18.58 -18.50
N ARG A 94 19.79 18.63 -19.65
CA ARG A 94 19.28 18.05 -20.90
C ARG A 94 19.03 16.54 -20.77
N LYS A 95 19.90 15.82 -20.05
CA LYS A 95 19.73 14.38 -19.83
C LYS A 95 18.56 14.08 -18.90
N LEU A 96 18.39 14.82 -17.80
CA LEU A 96 17.20 14.74 -16.94
C LEU A 96 15.93 15.04 -17.73
N THR A 97 15.94 16.07 -18.58
CA THR A 97 14.81 16.38 -19.44
C THR A 97 14.48 15.23 -20.39
N SER A 98 15.49 14.57 -20.98
CA SER A 98 15.27 13.41 -21.85
C SER A 98 14.67 12.20 -21.12
N TRP A 99 14.84 12.10 -19.80
CA TRP A 99 14.21 11.01 -19.04
C TRP A 99 12.70 11.17 -18.92
N HIS A 100 12.15 12.38 -19.02
CA HIS A 100 10.70 12.57 -19.02
C HIS A 100 10.00 11.78 -20.13
N GLU A 101 10.63 11.67 -21.32
CA GLU A 101 10.09 10.89 -22.44
C GLU A 101 10.04 9.39 -22.16
N HIS A 102 10.86 8.91 -21.22
CA HIS A 102 10.96 7.49 -20.86
C HIS A 102 10.08 7.12 -19.66
N LEU A 103 9.65 8.09 -18.83
CA LEU A 103 8.77 7.85 -17.68
C LEU A 103 7.41 7.31 -18.12
N ASP A 104 6.91 7.80 -19.26
CA ASP A 104 5.62 7.41 -19.82
C ASP A 104 5.72 6.11 -20.66
N GLU A 105 6.93 5.66 -21.05
CA GLU A 105 7.11 4.60 -22.06
C GLU A 105 6.50 3.26 -21.63
N GLU A 106 6.76 2.82 -20.40
CA GLU A 106 6.22 1.56 -19.87
C GLU A 106 4.70 1.61 -19.72
N VAL A 107 4.16 2.75 -19.26
CA VAL A 107 2.71 2.93 -19.13
C VAL A 107 2.03 3.00 -20.48
N ASN A 108 2.68 3.62 -21.48
CA ASN A 108 2.21 3.63 -22.86
C ASN A 108 2.22 2.21 -23.47
N ASN A 109 3.19 1.36 -23.11
CA ASN A 109 3.18 -0.05 -23.50
C ASN A 109 1.99 -0.79 -22.89
N LEU A 110 1.73 -0.61 -21.59
CA LEU A 110 0.56 -1.18 -20.92
C LEU A 110 -0.75 -0.69 -21.55
N HIS A 111 -0.85 0.61 -21.83
CA HIS A 111 -1.99 1.23 -22.47
C HIS A 111 -2.26 0.66 -23.87
N ARG A 112 -1.21 0.50 -24.70
CA ARG A 112 -1.32 -0.17 -26.00
C ARG A 112 -1.78 -1.61 -25.86
N GLY A 113 -1.24 -2.35 -24.88
CA GLY A 113 -1.65 -3.72 -24.57
C GLY A 113 -3.14 -3.83 -24.22
N MET A 114 -3.63 -2.92 -23.36
CA MET A 114 -5.04 -2.85 -22.96
C MET A 114 -5.97 -2.52 -24.15
N MET A 115 -5.49 -1.73 -25.12
CA MET A 115 -6.23 -1.45 -26.36
C MET A 115 -6.36 -2.68 -27.26
N SER A 116 -5.36 -3.57 -27.27
CA SER A 116 -5.29 -4.75 -28.14
C SER A 116 -5.80 -6.05 -27.52
N GLU A 117 -5.75 -6.23 -26.20
CA GLU A 117 -6.10 -7.46 -25.49
C GLU A 117 -6.87 -7.19 -24.18
N LYS A 118 -7.86 -8.03 -23.85
CA LYS A 118 -8.80 -7.84 -22.71
C LYS A 118 -8.21 -8.13 -21.32
N ASN A 119 -6.97 -8.63 -21.21
CA ASN A 119 -6.54 -9.28 -19.96
C ASN A 119 -5.61 -8.46 -19.06
N MET A 120 -5.01 -7.37 -19.54
CA MET A 120 -4.03 -6.61 -18.75
C MET A 120 -4.49 -5.17 -18.55
N ARG A 121 -4.88 -4.87 -17.31
CA ARG A 121 -5.38 -3.56 -16.89
C ARG A 121 -4.40 -2.88 -15.95
N TYR A 122 -4.55 -1.58 -15.80
CA TYR A 122 -3.85 -0.79 -14.81
C TYR A 122 -4.77 0.28 -14.25
N GLN A 123 -4.43 0.73 -13.06
CA GLN A 123 -5.07 1.85 -12.38
C GLN A 123 -4.06 2.97 -12.16
N LEU A 124 -4.55 4.20 -12.07
CA LEU A 124 -3.75 5.33 -11.64
C LEU A 124 -3.99 5.60 -10.17
N VAL A 125 -2.90 5.89 -9.48
CA VAL A 125 -2.89 6.18 -8.06
C VAL A 125 -2.10 7.45 -7.82
N GLY A 126 -2.60 8.37 -7.00
CA GLY A 126 -1.87 9.58 -6.67
C GLY A 126 -1.78 9.89 -5.19
N ASP A 127 -1.15 11.00 -4.83
CA ASP A 127 -1.25 11.62 -3.49
C ASP A 127 -0.72 13.05 -3.52
N ASN A 128 -1.09 13.85 -2.53
CA ASN A 128 -0.44 15.12 -2.28
C ASN A 128 1.02 14.94 -1.86
N TRP A 129 1.85 15.79 -2.41
CA TRP A 129 3.19 16.08 -1.95
C TRP A 129 3.27 17.55 -1.57
N ASP A 130 3.06 17.81 -0.29
CA ASP A 130 3.16 19.15 0.28
C ASP A 130 4.53 19.36 0.92
N LYS A 131 5.19 20.49 0.61
CA LYS A 131 6.46 20.85 1.24
C LYS A 131 6.57 22.35 1.54
N ASP A 132 6.77 22.65 2.81
CA ASP A 132 7.10 24.00 3.25
C ASP A 132 8.61 24.25 3.17
N LEU A 133 9.00 25.24 2.38
CA LEU A 133 10.35 25.78 2.34
C LEU A 133 10.43 26.96 3.30
N LEU A 134 11.10 26.73 4.42
CA LEU A 134 11.33 27.72 5.45
C LEU A 134 12.58 28.55 5.11
N PRO A 135 12.47 29.88 4.94
CA PRO A 135 13.66 30.71 4.80
C PRO A 135 14.43 30.75 6.12
N SER A 136 15.77 30.84 6.04
CA SER A 136 16.64 30.92 7.24
C SER A 136 16.29 32.08 8.16
N TYR A 137 15.78 33.18 7.59
CA TYR A 137 15.23 34.31 8.32
C TYR A 137 13.87 34.66 7.72
N ARG A 138 12.81 34.58 8.54
CA ARG A 138 11.47 35.00 8.14
C ARG A 138 11.36 36.51 8.27
N THR A 139 10.99 37.18 7.18
CA THR A 139 10.61 38.60 7.18
C THR A 139 9.21 38.72 6.58
N THR A 140 8.59 39.90 6.69
CA THR A 140 7.28 40.16 6.06
C THR A 140 7.32 39.89 4.55
N ASP A 141 8.46 40.18 3.90
CA ASP A 141 8.65 40.00 2.46
C ASP A 141 9.19 38.61 2.07
N ARG A 142 9.67 37.83 3.05
CA ARG A 142 10.19 36.46 2.85
C ARG A 142 9.50 35.51 3.82
N GLY A 143 8.27 35.16 3.45
CA GLY A 143 7.45 34.17 4.13
C GLY A 143 7.86 32.72 3.83
N THR A 144 7.09 31.78 4.38
CA THR A 144 7.19 30.36 4.03
C THR A 144 6.66 30.16 2.61
N ILE A 145 7.41 29.43 1.79
CA ILE A 145 6.93 29.01 0.46
C ILE A 145 6.39 27.60 0.62
N SER A 146 5.08 27.45 0.47
CA SER A 146 4.42 26.14 0.46
C SER A 146 4.31 25.64 -0.98
N LEU A 147 4.93 24.49 -1.25
CA LEU A 147 4.79 23.77 -2.51
C LEU A 147 3.65 22.77 -2.37
N HIS A 148 2.72 22.78 -3.32
CA HIS A 148 1.59 21.86 -3.40
C HIS A 148 1.69 21.10 -4.71
N LEU A 149 2.22 19.88 -4.66
CA LEU A 149 2.34 19.01 -5.82
C LEU A 149 1.46 17.78 -5.63
N PHE A 150 1.15 17.10 -6.73
CA PHE A 150 0.42 15.84 -6.73
C PHE A 150 1.26 14.77 -7.42
N ASN A 151 1.62 13.73 -6.69
CA ASN A 151 2.35 12.59 -7.23
C ASN A 151 1.37 11.63 -7.90
N VAL A 152 1.73 11.04 -9.05
CA VAL A 152 0.91 10.00 -9.70
C VAL A 152 1.79 8.83 -10.12
N ILE A 153 1.29 7.63 -9.89
CA ILE A 153 1.90 6.34 -10.16
C ILE A 153 0.86 5.49 -10.92
N ALA A 154 1.28 4.82 -11.99
CA ALA A 154 0.48 3.79 -12.62
C ALA A 154 0.78 2.44 -11.97
N VAL A 155 -0.26 1.68 -11.64
CA VAL A 155 -0.14 0.38 -11.01
C VAL A 155 -0.82 -0.66 -11.87
N LYS A 156 -0.07 -1.67 -12.27
CA LYS A 156 -0.57 -2.77 -13.08
C LYS A 156 -1.39 -3.73 -12.23
N ASP A 157 -2.54 -4.16 -12.76
CA ASP A 157 -3.39 -5.12 -12.08
C ASP A 157 -2.74 -6.51 -12.09
N ARG A 158 -2.77 -7.18 -10.93
CA ARG A 158 -2.26 -8.55 -10.78
C ARG A 158 -3.26 -9.59 -11.25
N VAL A 159 -4.54 -9.32 -11.04
CA VAL A 159 -5.63 -10.23 -11.38
C VAL A 159 -6.25 -9.77 -12.70
N PRO A 160 -6.22 -10.60 -13.76
CA PRO A 160 -6.90 -10.27 -15.00
C PRO A 160 -8.41 -10.24 -14.77
N CYS A 161 -9.08 -9.19 -15.26
CA CYS A 161 -10.52 -9.09 -15.14
C CYS A 161 -11.19 -9.88 -16.28
N THR A 162 -11.80 -11.00 -15.94
CA THR A 162 -12.40 -11.94 -16.92
C THR A 162 -13.91 -11.81 -17.06
N GLU A 163 -14.58 -11.08 -16.16
CA GLU A 163 -16.04 -10.99 -16.14
C GLU A 163 -16.53 -9.59 -16.53
N GLU A 164 -17.45 -9.53 -17.50
CA GLU A 164 -18.24 -8.34 -17.78
C GLU A 164 -19.33 -8.27 -16.71
N ALA A 165 -19.23 -7.29 -15.80
CA ALA A 165 -20.27 -7.06 -14.82
C ALA A 165 -21.55 -6.62 -15.57
N ASN A 166 -22.53 -7.52 -15.68
CA ASN A 166 -23.89 -7.15 -16.06
C ASN A 166 -24.50 -6.36 -14.90
N ALA A 167 -24.26 -5.06 -14.88
CA ALA A 167 -24.89 -4.14 -13.95
C ALA A 167 -26.32 -3.85 -14.43
N ASP A 168 -27.21 -4.83 -14.30
CA ASP A 168 -28.63 -4.51 -14.26
C ASP A 168 -28.87 -3.69 -12.99
N GLN A 169 -29.50 -2.52 -13.12
CA GLN A 169 -30.01 -1.76 -11.99
C GLN A 169 -31.13 -2.58 -11.34
N VAL A 170 -30.75 -3.50 -10.47
CA VAL A 170 -31.70 -4.23 -9.63
C VAL A 170 -32.08 -3.29 -8.48
N ASP A 171 -33.38 -3.07 -8.31
CA ASP A 171 -33.91 -2.37 -7.15
C ASP A 171 -33.70 -3.27 -5.91
N LEU A 172 -32.54 -3.10 -5.26
CA LEU A 172 -32.11 -3.96 -4.15
C LEU A 172 -32.84 -3.54 -2.88
N GLN A 173 -33.52 -4.50 -2.25
CA GLN A 173 -34.13 -4.30 -0.93
C GLN A 173 -33.04 -4.01 0.11
N PRO A 174 -33.25 -3.09 1.08
CA PRO A 174 -32.26 -2.75 2.11
C PRO A 174 -31.75 -3.95 2.91
N SER A 175 -32.60 -4.96 3.10
CA SER A 175 -32.25 -6.21 3.80
C SER A 175 -31.18 -7.04 3.08
N VAL A 176 -30.97 -6.84 1.77
CA VAL A 176 -29.90 -7.49 1.00
C VAL A 176 -28.51 -7.01 1.42
N PHE A 177 -28.41 -5.80 1.96
CA PHE A 177 -27.14 -5.25 2.48
C PHE A 177 -26.81 -5.72 3.90
N MET A 178 -27.74 -6.39 4.57
CA MET A 178 -27.48 -6.98 5.89
C MET A 178 -26.81 -8.33 5.73
N PRO A 179 -25.69 -8.59 6.45
CA PRO A 179 -25.03 -9.90 6.41
C PRO A 179 -26.01 -11.04 6.67
N SER A 180 -25.96 -12.02 5.79
CA SER A 180 -26.76 -13.24 5.84
C SER A 180 -26.16 -14.24 6.84
N LEU A 181 -26.89 -15.34 7.07
CA LEU A 181 -26.34 -16.48 7.83
C LEU A 181 -25.14 -17.13 7.11
N GLN A 182 -25.08 -17.02 5.78
CA GLN A 182 -23.92 -17.49 5.01
C GLN A 182 -22.71 -16.60 5.27
N ASP A 183 -22.89 -15.28 5.30
CA ASP A 183 -21.83 -14.31 5.62
C ASP A 183 -21.35 -14.49 7.06
N GLN A 184 -22.26 -14.75 8.01
CA GLN A 184 -21.89 -15.06 9.40
C GLN A 184 -21.08 -16.37 9.48
N LYS A 185 -21.46 -17.41 8.73
CA LYS A 185 -20.70 -18.66 8.67
C LYS A 185 -19.31 -18.46 8.05
N GLN A 186 -19.20 -17.58 7.06
CA GLN A 186 -17.90 -17.20 6.51
C GLN A 186 -17.06 -16.48 7.57
N LEU A 187 -17.63 -15.47 8.24
CA LEU A 187 -16.95 -14.76 9.34
C LEU A 187 -16.50 -15.72 10.45
N GLU A 188 -17.34 -16.69 10.81
CA GLU A 188 -16.99 -17.73 11.79
C GLU A 188 -15.74 -18.50 11.35
N ASN A 189 -15.68 -18.96 10.09
CA ASN A 189 -14.53 -19.69 9.57
C ASN A 189 -13.26 -18.81 9.52
N GLU A 190 -13.40 -17.54 9.17
CA GLU A 190 -12.28 -16.58 9.18
C GLU A 190 -11.77 -16.31 10.60
N LEU A 191 -12.67 -16.17 11.59
CA LEU A 191 -12.30 -16.01 13.00
C LEU A 191 -11.65 -17.28 13.56
N VAL A 192 -12.19 -18.47 13.24
CA VAL A 192 -11.56 -19.75 13.61
C VAL A 192 -10.15 -19.81 13.05
N PHE A 193 -9.96 -19.47 11.77
CA PHE A 193 -8.63 -19.43 11.16
C PHE A 193 -7.67 -18.49 11.91
N LEU A 194 -8.11 -17.27 12.24
CA LEU A 194 -7.28 -16.29 12.97
C LEU A 194 -6.89 -16.79 14.37
N ILE A 195 -7.83 -17.35 15.12
CA ILE A 195 -7.58 -17.88 16.46
C ILE A 195 -6.67 -19.11 16.40
N SER A 196 -6.97 -20.08 15.53
CA SER A 196 -6.14 -21.28 15.33
C SER A 196 -4.71 -20.90 14.95
N THR A 197 -4.55 -19.95 14.02
CA THR A 197 -3.24 -19.44 13.61
C THR A 197 -2.49 -18.86 14.81
N SER A 198 -3.12 -18.02 15.62
CA SER A 198 -2.49 -17.45 16.82
C SER A 198 -2.04 -18.55 17.79
N ILE A 199 -2.90 -19.54 18.05
CA ILE A 199 -2.61 -20.60 19.03
C ILE A 199 -1.42 -21.45 18.56
N ILE A 200 -1.42 -21.88 17.29
CA ILE A 200 -0.35 -22.70 16.72
C ILE A 200 1.01 -22.00 16.78
N HIS A 201 1.06 -20.69 16.52
CA HIS A 201 2.32 -19.94 16.52
C HIS A 201 2.91 -19.71 17.92
N HIS A 202 2.10 -19.77 18.98
CA HIS A 202 2.49 -19.36 20.32
C HIS A 202 2.42 -20.47 21.38
N LEU A 203 1.73 -21.59 21.12
CA LEU A 203 1.69 -22.75 22.02
C LEU A 203 2.65 -23.84 21.55
N PRO A 204 3.73 -24.14 22.31
CA PRO A 204 4.70 -25.19 21.95
C PRO A 204 4.05 -26.57 21.75
N ALA A 205 3.00 -26.88 22.49
CA ALA A 205 2.32 -28.18 22.39
C ALA A 205 1.65 -28.43 21.03
N LEU A 206 1.46 -27.41 20.20
CA LEU A 206 0.88 -27.51 18.85
C LEU A 206 1.91 -27.25 17.73
N GLU A 207 3.21 -27.26 18.03
CA GLU A 207 4.28 -26.97 17.06
C GLU A 207 4.20 -27.87 15.81
N ASP A 208 3.83 -29.14 15.98
CA ASP A 208 3.64 -30.12 14.90
C ASP A 208 2.58 -29.70 13.85
N LEU A 209 1.69 -28.77 14.21
CA LEU A 209 0.65 -28.26 13.32
C LEU A 209 1.09 -27.04 12.51
N VAL A 210 2.23 -26.41 12.81
CA VAL A 210 2.73 -25.22 12.10
C VAL A 210 2.92 -25.49 10.60
N GLU A 211 3.50 -26.64 10.25
CA GLU A 211 3.75 -27.01 8.85
C GLU A 211 2.49 -27.52 8.12
N VAL A 212 1.49 -27.96 8.88
CA VAL A 212 0.27 -28.57 8.36
C VAL A 212 -0.84 -27.55 8.15
N TYR A 213 -0.94 -26.56 9.04
CA TYR A 213 -2.00 -25.56 9.02
C TYR A 213 -1.79 -24.54 7.88
N PRO A 214 -2.85 -24.14 7.15
CA PRO A 214 -2.72 -23.21 6.04
C PRO A 214 -2.17 -21.85 6.49
N THR A 215 -1.18 -21.32 5.76
CA THR A 215 -0.59 -19.99 6.04
C THR A 215 -1.57 -18.85 5.73
N HIS A 216 -2.46 -19.06 4.77
CA HIS A 216 -3.43 -18.06 4.30
C HIS A 216 -4.79 -18.70 4.11
N LEU A 217 -5.85 -17.91 4.30
CA LEU A 217 -7.19 -18.29 3.88
C LEU A 217 -7.19 -18.59 2.37
N ASN A 218 -7.89 -19.66 2.00
CA ASN A 218 -8.00 -20.04 0.59
C ASN A 218 -8.85 -19.00 -0.14
N HIS A 219 -8.30 -18.42 -1.21
CA HIS A 219 -8.97 -17.44 -2.05
C HIS A 219 -8.61 -17.71 -3.51
N PRO A 220 -9.53 -17.52 -4.48
CA PRO A 220 -9.28 -17.82 -5.90
C PRO A 220 -8.03 -17.15 -6.47
N PHE A 221 -7.64 -16.02 -5.89
CA PHE A 221 -6.48 -15.22 -6.33
C PHE A 221 -5.31 -15.27 -5.34
N SER A 222 -5.25 -16.27 -4.45
CA SER A 222 -4.16 -16.42 -3.48
C SER A 222 -2.78 -16.59 -4.13
N GLU A 223 -2.71 -17.12 -5.35
CA GLU A 223 -1.45 -17.22 -6.11
C GLU A 223 -0.81 -15.86 -6.39
N TYR A 224 -1.61 -14.78 -6.43
CA TYR A 224 -1.14 -13.42 -6.64
C TYR A 224 -0.72 -12.72 -5.33
N ALA A 225 -1.03 -13.31 -4.18
CA ALA A 225 -0.65 -12.78 -2.87
C ALA A 225 0.89 -12.84 -2.70
N GLY A 226 1.46 -11.83 -2.05
CA GLY A 226 2.92 -11.73 -1.85
C GLY A 226 3.75 -11.37 -3.10
N ILE A 227 3.20 -11.46 -4.32
CA ILE A 227 3.88 -11.01 -5.54
C ILE A 227 4.10 -9.49 -5.46
N LYS A 228 5.34 -9.06 -5.74
CA LYS A 228 5.70 -7.65 -5.77
C LYS A 228 4.88 -6.91 -6.84
N THR A 229 4.16 -5.88 -6.42
CA THR A 229 3.38 -5.01 -7.32
C THR A 229 4.29 -4.31 -8.33
N GLU A 230 3.89 -4.33 -9.60
CA GLU A 230 4.55 -3.58 -10.68
C GLU A 230 3.99 -2.15 -10.70
N GLN A 231 4.86 -1.17 -10.43
CA GLN A 231 4.50 0.24 -10.29
C GLN A 231 5.40 1.09 -11.18
N HIS A 232 4.79 2.03 -11.89
CA HIS A 232 5.47 2.93 -12.81
C HIS A 232 5.24 4.38 -12.37
N PRO A 233 6.25 5.06 -11.80
CA PRO A 233 6.10 6.46 -11.39
C PRO A 233 5.96 7.34 -12.63
N LEU A 234 4.89 8.13 -12.70
CA LEU A 234 4.65 9.03 -13.83
C LEU A 234 5.43 10.32 -13.63
N ARG A 235 4.93 11.20 -12.75
CA ARG A 235 5.56 12.48 -12.40
C ARG A 235 4.88 13.14 -11.20
N LEU A 236 5.51 14.19 -10.70
CA LEU A 236 4.88 15.19 -9.86
C LEU A 236 4.19 16.23 -10.76
N PHE A 237 2.94 16.55 -10.44
CA PHE A 237 2.14 17.55 -11.12
C PHE A 237 2.01 18.76 -10.21
N ASP A 238 2.06 19.96 -10.79
CA ASP A 238 1.75 21.20 -10.07
C ASP A 238 0.23 21.28 -9.91
N CYS A 239 -0.26 20.71 -8.81
CA CYS A 239 -1.68 20.55 -8.55
C CYS A 239 -1.92 20.57 -7.04
N ASP A 240 -2.72 21.53 -6.61
CA ASP A 240 -3.28 21.56 -5.26
C ASP A 240 -4.64 20.86 -5.28
N GLU A 241 -4.74 19.64 -4.74
CA GLU A 241 -5.99 18.86 -4.79
C GLU A 241 -7.18 19.59 -4.14
N LYS A 242 -6.93 20.57 -3.27
CA LYS A 242 -7.97 21.37 -2.61
C LYS A 242 -8.67 22.31 -3.59
N LYS A 243 -8.01 22.64 -4.70
CA LYS A 243 -8.58 23.49 -5.75
C LYS A 243 -9.17 22.62 -6.85
N THR A 244 -10.49 22.71 -7.00
CA THR A 244 -11.22 21.96 -8.04
C THR A 244 -10.67 22.25 -9.45
N THR A 245 -10.26 23.48 -9.74
CA THR A 245 -9.68 23.85 -11.06
C THR A 245 -8.38 23.09 -11.35
N ASP A 246 -7.49 22.98 -10.37
CA ASP A 246 -6.20 22.28 -10.52
C ASP A 246 -6.46 20.77 -10.71
N MET A 247 -7.42 20.21 -9.97
CA MET A 247 -7.86 18.82 -10.14
C MET A 247 -8.48 18.56 -11.52
N ILE A 248 -9.30 19.47 -12.05
CA ILE A 248 -9.86 19.35 -13.41
C ILE A 248 -8.73 19.34 -14.45
N GLN A 249 -7.73 20.22 -14.30
CA GLN A 249 -6.59 20.27 -15.22
C GLN A 249 -5.74 18.99 -15.13
N LEU A 250 -5.48 18.50 -13.92
CA LEU A 250 -4.77 17.26 -13.68
C LEU A 250 -5.49 16.10 -14.37
N LEU A 251 -6.77 15.88 -14.04
CA LEU A 251 -7.59 14.80 -14.60
C LEU A 251 -7.68 14.90 -16.12
N GLY A 252 -7.91 16.10 -16.68
CA GLY A 252 -7.91 16.30 -18.13
C GLY A 252 -6.59 15.84 -18.77
N SER A 253 -5.45 16.25 -18.19
CA SER A 253 -4.12 15.89 -18.71
C SER A 253 -3.81 14.39 -18.61
N LEU A 254 -4.32 13.73 -17.56
CA LEU A 254 -4.16 12.30 -17.36
C LEU A 254 -5.07 11.52 -18.30
N GLN A 255 -6.31 11.98 -18.49
CA GLN A 255 -7.28 11.33 -19.36
C GLN A 255 -6.82 11.35 -20.82
N ASP A 256 -6.27 12.49 -21.26
CA ASP A 256 -5.70 12.65 -22.60
C ASP A 256 -4.59 11.64 -22.92
N LYS A 257 -3.85 11.22 -21.89
CA LYS A 257 -2.68 10.35 -22.04
C LYS A 257 -2.95 8.89 -21.75
N TYR A 258 -3.77 8.60 -20.74
CA TYR A 258 -3.84 7.27 -20.14
C TYR A 258 -5.26 6.69 -20.11
N ALA A 259 -6.33 7.46 -20.37
CA ALA A 259 -7.66 6.86 -20.48
C ALA A 259 -7.90 6.31 -21.89
N LEU A 260 -8.70 5.26 -22.01
CA LEU A 260 -9.04 4.66 -23.30
C LEU A 260 -10.13 5.49 -23.98
N LEU A 261 -9.71 6.48 -24.77
CA LEU A 261 -10.60 7.35 -25.52
C LEU A 261 -10.75 6.88 -26.96
N LEU A 262 -11.97 6.95 -27.49
CA LEU A 262 -12.26 6.81 -28.92
C LEU A 262 -11.99 8.15 -29.64
N GLU A 263 -11.91 8.12 -30.97
CA GLU A 263 -11.58 9.30 -31.79
C GLU A 263 -12.59 10.45 -31.65
N ASP A 264 -13.83 10.14 -31.27
CA ASP A 264 -14.92 11.11 -31.02
C ASP A 264 -14.92 11.69 -29.60
N GLY A 265 -13.97 11.29 -28.75
CA GLY A 265 -13.90 11.70 -27.35
C GLY A 265 -14.87 10.95 -26.42
N SER A 266 -15.50 9.87 -26.88
CA SER A 266 -16.17 8.92 -26.00
C SER A 266 -15.15 8.02 -25.27
N VAL A 267 -15.53 7.56 -24.09
CA VAL A 267 -14.69 6.70 -23.24
C VAL A 267 -15.00 5.25 -23.60
N LYS A 268 -14.01 4.52 -24.13
CA LYS A 268 -14.14 3.08 -24.43
C LYS A 268 -14.30 2.29 -23.14
N GLU A 269 -13.44 2.57 -22.17
CA GLU A 269 -13.48 1.96 -20.84
C GLU A 269 -12.79 2.91 -19.85
N PRO A 270 -13.44 3.25 -18.73
CA PRO A 270 -12.83 4.08 -17.71
C PRO A 270 -11.77 3.31 -16.94
N ILE A 271 -10.72 4.00 -16.51
CA ILE A 271 -9.67 3.45 -15.66
C ILE A 271 -9.91 3.87 -14.21
N PHE A 272 -9.55 2.99 -13.27
CA PHE A 272 -9.65 3.38 -11.85
C PHE A 272 -8.62 4.46 -11.54
N PHE A 273 -9.11 5.54 -10.91
CA PHE A 273 -8.31 6.59 -10.33
C PHE A 273 -8.53 6.55 -8.81
N GLY A 274 -7.65 5.82 -8.15
CA GLY A 274 -7.81 5.49 -6.75
C GLY A 274 -6.68 6.00 -5.89
N GLY A 275 -6.91 5.94 -4.59
CA GLY A 275 -5.80 5.96 -3.65
C GLY A 275 -4.90 4.75 -3.69
N ASN A 276 -3.90 4.83 -2.85
CA ASN A 276 -2.80 3.92 -2.67
C ASN A 276 -2.95 2.41 -2.97
N ASN A 277 -2.15 1.87 -3.89
CA ASN A 277 -1.81 0.44 -3.95
C ASN A 277 -0.54 0.20 -3.09
N CYS A 278 -0.69 0.18 -1.76
CA CYS A 278 0.35 -0.18 -0.80
C CYS A 278 1.74 0.49 -0.98
N LEU A 279 1.81 1.84 -1.05
CA LEU A 279 2.88 2.69 -0.51
C LEU A 279 2.47 4.19 -0.67
N LEU A 280 1.97 4.82 0.43
CA LEU A 280 1.57 6.25 0.52
C LEU A 280 0.54 6.78 -0.53
N THR A 281 -0.79 6.65 -0.37
CA THR A 281 -1.83 7.43 0.37
C THR A 281 -2.78 8.08 -0.67
N MET A 282 -4.05 7.67 -0.86
CA MET A 282 -5.11 8.68 -1.06
C MET A 282 -6.18 8.46 -0.02
N TYR A 283 -6.83 9.56 0.30
CA TYR A 283 -7.81 9.70 1.36
C TYR A 283 -9.21 9.79 0.73
N ARG A 284 -10.26 9.61 1.54
CA ARG A 284 -11.65 9.87 1.13
C ARG A 284 -11.84 11.28 0.55
N LEU A 285 -10.99 12.25 0.92
CA LEU A 285 -10.99 13.60 0.33
C LEU A 285 -10.54 13.56 -1.11
N THR A 286 -9.49 12.83 -1.48
CA THR A 286 -9.05 12.85 -2.87
C THR A 286 -10.12 12.25 -3.78
N ASP A 287 -10.80 11.20 -3.33
CA ASP A 287 -12.03 10.68 -3.97
C ASP A 287 -13.13 11.76 -4.08
N GLU A 288 -13.45 12.44 -2.98
CA GLU A 288 -14.39 13.57 -2.95
C GLU A 288 -13.97 14.70 -3.92
N ARG A 289 -12.67 15.00 -4.05
CA ARG A 289 -12.14 16.03 -4.96
C ARG A 289 -12.26 15.62 -6.42
N VAL A 290 -12.03 14.35 -6.73
CA VAL A 290 -12.23 13.80 -8.08
C VAL A 290 -13.71 13.86 -8.45
N GLN A 291 -14.60 13.41 -7.57
CA GLN A 291 -16.05 13.49 -7.78
C GLN A 291 -16.52 14.95 -7.92
N THR A 292 -15.98 15.86 -7.11
CA THR A 292 -16.27 17.29 -7.22
C THR A 292 -15.83 17.86 -8.56
N ALA A 293 -14.66 17.45 -9.07
CA ALA A 293 -14.17 17.87 -10.38
C ALA A 293 -15.06 17.32 -11.52
N GLN A 294 -15.50 16.06 -11.43
CA GLN A 294 -16.43 15.45 -12.39
C GLN A 294 -17.81 16.13 -12.37
N GLU A 295 -18.37 16.38 -11.18
CA GLU A 295 -19.67 17.06 -11.06
C GLU A 295 -19.58 18.50 -11.59
N ALA A 296 -18.46 19.21 -11.37
CA ALA A 296 -18.23 20.54 -11.95
C ALA A 296 -18.18 20.52 -13.48
N MET A 297 -17.75 19.40 -14.07
CA MET A 297 -17.63 19.22 -15.52
C MET A 297 -18.82 18.51 -16.17
N LYS A 298 -19.86 18.15 -15.39
CA LYS A 298 -21.03 17.36 -15.83
C LYS A 298 -21.80 17.92 -17.04
N ASN A 299 -21.74 19.23 -17.25
CA ASN A 299 -22.39 19.89 -18.40
C ASN A 299 -21.55 19.82 -19.69
N GLY A 300 -20.40 19.13 -19.68
CA GLY A 300 -19.56 18.90 -20.86
C GLY A 300 -20.29 18.13 -21.96
N GLY A 301 -20.05 18.51 -23.21
CA GLY A 301 -20.70 17.92 -24.39
C GLY A 301 -20.23 16.51 -24.70
N THR A 302 -19.00 16.16 -24.30
CA THR A 302 -18.40 14.82 -24.49
C THR A 302 -18.06 14.16 -23.16
N GLN A 303 -17.97 12.81 -23.15
CA GLN A 303 -17.53 12.06 -21.96
C GLN A 303 -16.14 12.49 -21.50
N LYS A 304 -15.26 12.79 -22.47
CA LYS A 304 -13.95 13.37 -22.23
C LYS A 304 -14.03 14.69 -21.47
N GLU A 305 -14.85 15.64 -21.91
CA GLU A 305 -15.02 16.93 -21.23
C GLU A 305 -15.59 16.76 -19.82
N ARG A 306 -16.45 15.75 -19.61
CA ARG A 306 -17.03 15.41 -18.30
C ARG A 306 -16.09 14.63 -17.38
N LEU A 307 -14.86 14.36 -17.82
CA LEU A 307 -13.85 13.58 -17.07
C LEU A 307 -14.32 12.15 -16.71
N GLU A 308 -15.13 11.54 -17.58
CA GLU A 308 -15.71 10.19 -17.38
C GLU A 308 -14.73 9.05 -17.70
N GLY A 309 -13.50 9.36 -18.11
CA GLY A 309 -12.44 8.38 -18.32
C GLY A 309 -11.89 7.78 -17.02
N PHE A 310 -12.34 8.26 -15.86
CA PHE A 310 -11.92 7.80 -14.55
C PHE A 310 -13.08 7.36 -13.68
N ILE A 311 -12.93 6.20 -13.03
CA ILE A 311 -13.77 5.81 -11.88
C ILE A 311 -12.97 6.08 -10.62
N SER A 312 -13.48 6.93 -9.73
CA SER A 312 -12.83 7.21 -8.47
C SER A 312 -12.91 5.98 -7.54
N LYS A 313 -11.82 5.66 -6.85
CA LYS A 313 -11.73 4.51 -5.95
C LYS A 313 -11.26 4.93 -4.55
N ILE A 314 -11.97 4.45 -3.54
CA ILE A 314 -11.61 4.60 -2.12
C ILE A 314 -10.64 3.49 -1.73
N GLU A 315 -9.59 3.83 -1.00
CA GLU A 315 -8.57 2.89 -0.57
C GLU A 315 -8.50 2.80 0.96
N ASP A 316 -8.34 1.57 1.48
CA ASP A 316 -8.75 1.23 2.84
C ASP A 316 -7.68 1.50 3.92
N PHE A 317 -6.45 1.87 3.58
CA PHE A 317 -5.40 2.05 4.59
C PHE A 317 -5.77 3.10 5.66
N HIS A 318 -6.26 4.26 5.23
CA HIS A 318 -6.71 5.30 6.16
C HIS A 318 -7.96 4.89 6.93
N ARG A 319 -8.82 4.05 6.34
CA ARG A 319 -9.98 3.48 7.00
C ARG A 319 -9.54 2.55 8.13
N LEU A 320 -8.57 1.66 7.90
CA LEU A 320 -7.98 0.79 8.92
C LEU A 320 -7.36 1.61 10.06
N MET A 321 -6.61 2.66 9.74
CA MET A 321 -6.01 3.54 10.73
C MET A 321 -7.05 4.31 11.55
N ASN A 322 -8.10 4.83 10.91
CA ASN A 322 -9.21 5.49 11.61
C ASN A 322 -10.01 4.51 12.47
N PHE A 323 -10.17 3.27 12.01
CA PHE A 323 -10.84 2.22 12.78
C PHE A 323 -10.03 1.85 14.02
N LEU A 324 -8.71 1.68 13.88
CA LEU A 324 -7.83 1.46 15.03
C LEU A 324 -7.84 2.64 16.00
N GLU A 325 -7.88 3.88 15.51
CA GLU A 325 -8.05 5.07 16.35
C GLU A 325 -9.39 5.06 17.10
N ALA A 326 -10.48 4.61 16.47
CA ALA A 326 -11.79 4.48 17.12
C ALA A 326 -11.77 3.42 18.23
N ILE A 327 -11.23 2.23 17.93
CA ILE A 327 -11.02 1.17 18.94
C ILE A 327 -10.16 1.74 20.08
N HIS A 328 -9.02 2.35 19.76
CA HIS A 328 -8.10 2.90 20.76
C HIS A 328 -8.75 3.90 21.70
N LYS A 329 -9.64 4.76 21.21
CA LYS A 329 -10.38 5.68 22.08
C LYS A 329 -11.32 4.99 23.06
N GLN A 330 -11.81 3.79 22.74
CA GLN A 330 -12.70 3.02 23.61
C GLN A 330 -11.94 2.19 24.64
N VAL A 331 -10.83 1.56 24.24
CA VAL A 331 -10.16 0.54 25.07
C VAL A 331 -8.81 0.96 25.67
N PHE A 332 -8.31 2.16 25.35
CA PHE A 332 -7.02 2.65 25.86
C PHE A 332 -7.18 3.93 26.68
N SER A 333 -6.93 3.83 27.99
CA SER A 333 -6.87 4.97 28.91
C SER A 333 -5.58 4.93 29.72
N THR A 334 -4.90 6.08 29.86
CA THR A 334 -3.71 6.20 30.70
C THR A 334 -4.01 6.00 32.19
N GLU A 335 -5.26 6.23 32.58
CA GLU A 335 -5.71 6.09 33.96
C GLU A 335 -5.79 4.61 34.39
N SER A 336 -5.98 3.69 33.44
CA SER A 336 -6.13 2.26 33.70
C SER A 336 -4.79 1.52 33.91
N SER A 337 -3.73 2.24 34.28
CA SER A 337 -2.37 1.68 34.40
C SER A 337 -2.20 0.62 35.47
N SER A 338 -2.99 0.71 36.55
CA SER A 338 -3.06 -0.27 37.63
C SER A 338 -3.96 -1.45 37.31
N ASP A 339 -4.82 -1.32 36.30
CA ASP A 339 -5.91 -2.25 36.04
C ASP A 339 -5.41 -3.36 35.13
N ARG A 340 -5.12 -4.51 35.75
CA ARG A 340 -4.67 -5.72 35.05
C ARG A 340 -5.70 -6.13 33.99
N GLY A 341 -5.20 -6.41 32.80
CA GLY A 341 -6.04 -6.80 31.65
C GLY A 341 -6.43 -5.64 30.73
N THR A 342 -6.14 -4.38 31.10
CA THR A 342 -6.36 -3.25 30.18
C THR A 342 -5.20 -3.10 29.19
N LEU A 343 -5.46 -2.51 28.02
CA LEU A 343 -4.42 -2.29 27.02
C LEU A 343 -3.30 -1.38 27.50
N TYR A 344 -3.60 -0.39 28.34
CA TYR A 344 -2.57 0.47 28.92
C TYR A 344 -1.66 -0.28 29.89
N PHE A 345 -2.23 -1.19 30.69
CA PHE A 345 -1.46 -2.10 31.53
C PHE A 345 -0.52 -2.97 30.69
N PHE A 346 -1.02 -3.63 29.64
CA PHE A 346 -0.18 -4.45 28.75
C PHE A 346 0.89 -3.64 28.03
N ARG A 347 0.57 -2.42 27.59
CA ARG A 347 1.54 -1.50 26.99
C ARG A 347 2.71 -1.21 27.93
N ASN A 348 2.45 -1.07 29.23
CA ASN A 348 3.49 -0.84 30.25
C ASN A 348 4.26 -2.13 30.56
N LEU A 349 3.56 -3.26 30.70
CA LEU A 349 4.15 -4.58 30.95
C LEU A 349 5.13 -4.99 29.85
N LEU A 350 4.72 -4.83 28.58
CA LEU A 350 5.53 -5.13 27.39
C LEU A 350 6.57 -4.03 27.09
N ASN A 351 6.62 -2.97 27.89
CA ASN A 351 7.50 -1.82 27.67
C ASN A 351 7.39 -1.24 26.24
N ALA A 352 6.17 -1.20 25.67
CA ALA A 352 5.88 -0.75 24.32
C ALA A 352 5.89 0.79 24.22
N ARG A 353 7.06 1.40 24.43
CA ARG A 353 7.26 2.86 24.46
C ARG A 353 6.96 3.57 23.14
N GLY A 354 6.97 2.83 22.03
CA GLY A 354 6.62 3.33 20.70
C GLY A 354 5.14 3.72 20.56
N VAL A 355 4.28 3.16 21.42
CA VAL A 355 2.85 3.50 21.49
C VAL A 355 2.70 4.83 22.23
N LYS A 356 2.65 5.94 21.47
CA LYS A 356 2.61 7.31 22.00
C LYS A 356 1.82 8.25 21.10
N GLY A 357 1.08 9.18 21.70
CA GLY A 357 0.36 10.21 20.97
C GLY A 357 -0.86 9.65 20.23
N LYS A 358 -1.11 10.15 19.02
CA LYS A 358 -2.27 9.75 18.19
C LYS A 358 -1.91 8.52 17.36
N VAL A 359 -2.86 7.60 17.16
CA VAL A 359 -2.63 6.35 16.39
C VAL A 359 -2.07 6.66 15.01
N LYS A 360 -2.54 7.74 14.38
CA LYS A 360 -2.07 8.16 13.04
C LYS A 360 -0.56 8.41 12.93
N LYS A 361 0.11 8.74 14.03
CA LYS A 361 1.55 9.06 14.04
C LYS A 361 2.43 7.86 14.37
N SER A 362 1.86 6.80 14.94
CA SER A 362 2.56 5.59 15.39
C SER A 362 1.71 4.35 15.11
N TYR A 363 1.10 4.31 13.91
CA TYR A 363 0.09 3.31 13.56
C TYR A 363 0.62 1.89 13.69
N CYS A 364 1.84 1.64 13.21
CA CYS A 364 2.48 0.33 13.29
C CYS A 364 2.67 -0.12 14.74
N GLU A 365 3.11 0.77 15.61
CA GLU A 365 3.34 0.47 17.02
C GLU A 365 2.03 0.17 17.76
N HIS A 366 0.98 0.96 17.50
CA HIS A 366 -0.36 0.66 18.02
C HIS A 366 -0.85 -0.69 17.48
N LYS A 367 -0.78 -0.91 16.17
CA LYS A 367 -1.22 -2.16 15.53
C LYS A 367 -0.54 -3.39 16.15
N MET A 368 0.77 -3.34 16.34
CA MET A 368 1.53 -4.44 16.96
C MET A 368 1.08 -4.73 18.39
N LEU A 369 0.86 -3.70 19.21
CA LEU A 369 0.36 -3.89 20.58
C LEU A 369 -0.98 -4.64 20.59
N TYR A 370 -1.92 -4.23 19.71
CA TYR A 370 -3.23 -4.86 19.63
C TYR A 370 -3.15 -6.32 19.17
N TYR A 371 -2.31 -6.61 18.19
CA TYR A 371 -2.10 -7.99 17.73
C TYR A 371 -1.47 -8.86 18.81
N THR A 372 -0.44 -8.37 19.51
CA THR A 372 0.17 -9.12 20.63
C THR A 372 -0.83 -9.41 21.75
N VAL A 373 -1.68 -8.44 22.11
CA VAL A 373 -2.69 -8.65 23.15
C VAL A 373 -3.79 -9.59 22.66
N LEU A 374 -4.23 -9.47 21.41
CA LEU A 374 -5.20 -10.38 20.80
C LEU A 374 -4.68 -11.82 20.80
N ASP A 375 -3.43 -12.03 20.36
CA ASP A 375 -2.81 -13.36 20.32
C ASP A 375 -2.76 -13.99 21.72
N ALA A 376 -2.37 -13.22 22.73
CA ALA A 376 -2.36 -13.67 24.11
C ALA A 376 -3.76 -14.04 24.63
N ILE A 377 -4.79 -13.29 24.25
CA ILE A 377 -6.19 -13.59 24.59
C ILE A 377 -6.62 -14.89 23.90
N CYS A 378 -6.31 -15.08 22.61
CA CYS A 378 -6.61 -16.31 21.87
C CYS A 378 -6.02 -17.54 22.57
N CYS A 379 -4.73 -17.49 22.93
CA CYS A 379 -4.07 -18.58 23.65
C CYS A 379 -4.72 -18.81 25.02
N LEU A 380 -5.02 -17.76 25.78
CA LEU A 380 -5.66 -17.88 27.09
C LEU A 380 -7.04 -18.54 27.01
N LEU A 381 -7.85 -18.14 26.02
CA LEU A 381 -9.17 -18.73 25.81
C LEU A 381 -9.08 -20.21 25.42
N PHE A 382 -8.10 -20.57 24.59
CA PHE A 382 -7.86 -21.96 24.21
C PHE A 382 -7.45 -22.81 25.40
N LEU A 383 -6.49 -22.36 26.21
CA LEU A 383 -6.05 -23.06 27.42
C LEU A 383 -7.23 -23.30 28.38
N LYS A 384 -8.03 -22.25 28.60
CA LYS A 384 -9.21 -22.29 29.47
C LYS A 384 -10.26 -23.30 29.01
N GLU A 385 -10.62 -23.31 27.73
CA GLU A 385 -11.65 -24.23 27.22
C GLU A 385 -11.12 -25.66 27.00
N SER A 386 -9.80 -25.81 26.80
CA SER A 386 -9.14 -27.13 26.68
C SER A 386 -8.81 -27.76 28.05
N GLY A 387 -9.03 -27.02 29.14
CA GLY A 387 -8.71 -27.48 30.50
C GLY A 387 -7.21 -27.57 30.78
N MET A 388 -6.40 -26.80 30.06
CA MET A 388 -4.96 -26.69 30.29
C MET A 388 -4.67 -25.54 31.25
N ASP A 389 -3.93 -25.83 32.32
CA ASP A 389 -3.49 -24.82 33.28
C ASP A 389 -2.15 -24.15 32.90
N ASP A 390 -1.36 -24.81 32.03
CA ASP A 390 -0.01 -24.38 31.64
C ASP A 390 0.16 -24.41 30.11
N PRO A 391 0.59 -23.32 29.46
CA PRO A 391 0.95 -23.32 28.03
C PRO A 391 2.10 -24.26 27.66
N GLU A 392 2.98 -24.63 28.60
CA GLU A 392 4.07 -25.59 28.39
C GLU A 392 3.67 -27.03 28.76
N GLY A 393 2.44 -27.24 29.23
CA GLY A 393 1.94 -28.56 29.61
C GLY A 393 1.66 -29.47 28.41
N ASP A 394 1.66 -30.78 28.66
CA ASP A 394 1.35 -31.78 27.64
C ASP A 394 -0.11 -31.63 27.15
N PHE A 395 -0.27 -31.39 25.85
CA PHE A 395 -1.58 -31.40 25.21
C PHE A 395 -2.00 -32.84 24.90
N LEU A 396 -3.20 -33.24 25.35
CA LEU A 396 -3.74 -34.56 25.09
C LEU A 396 -4.37 -34.64 23.71
N PHE A 397 -3.60 -35.09 22.73
CA PHE A 397 -4.13 -35.43 21.41
C PHE A 397 -4.97 -36.72 21.46
N PRO A 398 -5.99 -36.85 20.58
CA PRO A 398 -6.67 -38.13 20.37
C PRO A 398 -5.67 -39.25 20.02
N GLU A 399 -5.92 -40.48 20.49
CA GLU A 399 -5.04 -41.63 20.21
C GLU A 399 -4.84 -41.87 18.70
N GLU A 400 -5.84 -41.55 17.89
CA GLU A 400 -5.82 -41.69 16.43
C GLU A 400 -5.20 -40.49 15.69
N PHE A 401 -4.88 -39.40 16.38
CA PHE A 401 -4.34 -38.16 15.80
C PHE A 401 -3.07 -38.37 14.94
N PRO A 402 -2.12 -39.26 15.30
CA PRO A 402 -0.98 -39.56 14.44
C PRO A 402 -1.37 -40.17 13.09
N ASN A 403 -2.52 -40.84 13.01
CA ASN A 403 -3.03 -41.47 11.79
C ASN A 403 -3.86 -40.52 10.92
N PHE A 404 -4.18 -39.31 11.42
CA PHE A 404 -4.93 -38.32 10.66
C PHE A 404 -4.11 -37.80 9.49
N SER A 405 -4.78 -37.63 8.35
CA SER A 405 -4.28 -36.85 7.23
C SER A 405 -4.10 -35.38 7.62
N ASN A 406 -3.32 -34.63 6.85
CA ASN A 406 -3.11 -33.20 7.09
C ASN A 406 -4.42 -32.41 7.14
N THR A 407 -5.38 -32.75 6.27
CA THR A 407 -6.70 -32.11 6.27
C THR A 407 -7.49 -32.43 7.54
N GLU A 408 -7.51 -33.70 7.97
CA GLU A 408 -8.19 -34.11 9.21
C GLU A 408 -7.59 -33.45 10.45
N LYS A 409 -6.27 -33.23 10.49
CA LYS A 409 -5.61 -32.48 11.58
C LYS A 409 -6.06 -31.01 11.63
N VAL A 410 -6.19 -30.36 10.47
CA VAL A 410 -6.67 -28.98 10.36
C VAL A 410 -8.13 -28.87 10.79
N ASP A 411 -8.98 -29.78 10.30
CA ASP A 411 -10.40 -29.82 10.64
C ASP A 411 -10.61 -30.07 12.14
N TRP A 412 -9.85 -31.01 12.72
CA TRP A 412 -9.88 -31.27 14.16
C TRP A 412 -9.57 -30.03 15.00
N LEU A 413 -8.51 -29.28 14.65
CA LEU A 413 -8.17 -28.06 15.39
C LEU A 413 -9.25 -26.99 15.23
N ASN A 414 -9.76 -26.83 14.01
CA ASN A 414 -10.83 -25.87 13.74
C ASN A 414 -12.10 -26.20 14.53
N ASP A 415 -12.44 -27.49 14.67
CA ASP A 415 -13.58 -27.95 15.46
C ASP A 415 -13.38 -27.75 16.96
N MET A 416 -12.13 -27.80 17.46
CA MET A 416 -11.82 -27.42 18.84
C MET A 416 -11.93 -25.91 19.09
N VAL A 417 -11.54 -25.08 18.12
CA VAL A 417 -11.54 -23.62 18.26
C VAL A 417 -12.93 -23.03 18.01
N ARG A 418 -13.75 -23.64 17.18
CA ARG A 418 -15.09 -23.14 16.81
C ARG A 418 -16.01 -22.85 18.02
N PRO A 419 -16.11 -23.70 19.06
CA PRO A 419 -16.86 -23.38 20.26
C PRO A 419 -16.38 -22.10 20.98
N ILE A 420 -15.08 -21.80 20.92
CA ILE A 420 -14.51 -20.57 21.50
C ILE A 420 -15.07 -19.35 20.76
N VAL A 421 -15.07 -19.38 19.42
CA VAL A 421 -15.64 -18.31 18.59
C VAL A 421 -17.12 -18.14 18.91
N GLN A 422 -17.89 -19.23 18.89
CA GLN A 422 -19.33 -19.18 19.14
C GLN A 422 -19.66 -18.61 20.53
N LYS A 423 -18.89 -19.00 21.56
CA LYS A 423 -19.11 -18.57 22.94
C LYS A 423 -18.72 -17.12 23.20
N TYR A 424 -17.54 -16.69 22.73
CA TYR A 424 -16.95 -15.40 23.11
C TYR A 424 -17.11 -14.29 22.07
N PHE A 425 -17.32 -14.63 20.79
CA PHE A 425 -17.54 -13.62 19.73
C PHE A 425 -19.02 -13.49 19.36
N PHE A 426 -19.77 -14.59 19.35
CA PHE A 426 -21.19 -14.57 18.98
C PHE A 426 -22.14 -14.67 20.20
N ASP A 427 -21.62 -14.66 21.42
CA ASP A 427 -22.39 -14.81 22.67
C ASP A 427 -23.35 -16.02 22.66
N GLY A 428 -22.97 -17.10 21.96
CA GLY A 428 -23.79 -18.30 21.78
C GLY A 428 -25.02 -18.10 20.87
N LYS A 429 -25.17 -16.94 20.22
CA LYS A 429 -26.27 -16.68 19.28
C LYS A 429 -26.01 -17.39 17.95
N SER A 430 -27.02 -18.06 17.43
CA SER A 430 -26.98 -18.66 16.08
C SER A 430 -27.04 -17.60 14.99
N ASP A 431 -27.69 -16.47 15.25
CA ASP A 431 -27.87 -15.38 14.30
C ASP A 431 -27.70 -14.02 15.01
N ILE A 432 -26.53 -13.40 14.83
CA ILE A 432 -26.19 -12.15 15.52
C ILE A 432 -26.91 -10.92 14.94
N LEU A 433 -27.49 -11.03 13.74
CA LEU A 433 -28.20 -9.93 13.05
C LEU A 433 -29.69 -10.22 12.84
N SER A 434 -30.24 -11.24 13.48
CA SER A 434 -31.67 -11.59 13.41
C SER A 434 -32.54 -10.39 13.76
N ASP A 435 -32.33 -9.82 14.94
CA ASP A 435 -33.06 -8.64 15.43
C ASP A 435 -33.00 -7.45 14.44
N VAL A 436 -31.80 -7.16 13.91
CA VAL A 436 -31.60 -6.03 12.97
C VAL A 436 -32.31 -6.29 11.64
N ARG A 437 -32.26 -7.52 11.13
CA ARG A 437 -32.94 -7.89 9.88
C ARG A 437 -34.45 -7.86 10.02
N GLU A 438 -34.98 -8.25 11.18
CA GLU A 438 -36.40 -8.13 11.47
C GLU A 438 -36.86 -6.66 11.44
N VAL A 439 -36.11 -5.77 12.10
CA VAL A 439 -36.39 -4.32 12.10
C VAL A 439 -36.37 -3.73 10.69
N ILE A 440 -35.34 -4.02 9.90
CA ILE A 440 -35.17 -3.42 8.57
C ILE A 440 -36.15 -3.99 7.54
N SER A 441 -36.53 -5.27 7.68
CA SER A 441 -37.43 -5.95 6.73
C SER A 441 -38.90 -5.62 6.94
N ASP A 442 -39.28 -5.07 8.09
CA ASP A 442 -40.64 -4.57 8.34
C ASP A 442 -40.67 -3.03 8.26
N PRO A 443 -41.25 -2.46 7.19
CA PRO A 443 -41.45 -1.03 7.02
C PRO A 443 -42.23 -0.34 8.14
N ASN A 444 -43.07 -1.08 8.86
CA ASN A 444 -43.92 -0.57 9.92
C ASN A 444 -43.33 -0.83 11.31
N HIS A 445 -42.13 -1.42 11.40
CA HIS A 445 -41.50 -1.68 12.68
C HIS A 445 -41.23 -0.35 13.40
N PRO A 446 -41.56 -0.21 14.69
CA PRO A 446 -41.42 1.05 15.42
C PRO A 446 -39.98 1.60 15.47
N GLU A 447 -39.00 0.72 15.31
CA GLU A 447 -37.56 1.05 15.27
C GLU A 447 -36.99 1.17 13.85
N ASN A 448 -37.81 1.03 12.80
CA ASN A 448 -37.36 1.23 11.43
C ASN A 448 -37.35 2.73 11.08
N TYR A 449 -36.27 3.39 11.49
CA TYR A 449 -36.05 4.83 11.30
C TYR A 449 -35.87 5.25 9.83
N TRP A 450 -35.55 4.31 8.93
CA TRP A 450 -35.32 4.58 7.52
C TRP A 450 -36.61 4.88 6.77
N ILE A 451 -37.70 4.19 7.12
CA ILE A 451 -38.98 4.31 6.41
C ILE A 451 -39.93 5.28 7.15
N SER A 452 -39.87 5.34 8.49
CA SER A 452 -40.71 6.23 9.29
C SER A 452 -40.43 7.73 9.09
N ASN A 453 -39.26 8.09 8.54
CA ASN A 453 -38.84 9.48 8.28
C ASN A 453 -38.79 9.87 6.80
N GLU A 454 -39.32 9.01 5.91
CA GLU A 454 -39.36 9.29 4.48
C GLU A 454 -40.58 10.18 4.15
N GLN A 455 -40.36 11.46 3.88
CA GLN A 455 -41.40 12.36 3.36
C GLN A 455 -41.04 12.79 1.94
N ASN A 456 -41.92 12.50 0.97
CA ASN A 456 -41.74 12.86 -0.44
C ASN A 456 -40.41 12.36 -1.05
N GLY A 457 -39.98 11.14 -0.72
CA GLY A 457 -38.74 10.55 -1.24
C GLY A 457 -37.46 11.19 -0.73
N ARG A 458 -37.50 11.87 0.43
CA ARG A 458 -36.32 12.42 1.11
C ARG A 458 -36.36 12.05 2.60
N LEU A 459 -35.22 11.58 3.10
CA LEU A 459 -34.98 11.35 4.52
C LEU A 459 -34.92 12.69 5.25
N ASN A 460 -35.78 12.88 6.24
CA ASN A 460 -35.81 14.10 7.04
C ASN A 460 -34.73 14.04 8.14
N SER A 461 -33.61 14.76 7.97
CA SER A 461 -32.44 14.69 8.86
C SER A 461 -32.57 15.44 10.19
N ASN A 462 -33.75 15.93 10.54
CA ASN A 462 -34.00 16.74 11.75
C ASN A 462 -34.21 15.93 13.04
N SER A 463 -34.01 14.60 13.01
CA SER A 463 -34.17 13.73 14.18
C SER A 463 -32.90 12.97 14.60
N LEU A 464 -31.71 13.42 14.16
CA LEU A 464 -30.41 12.92 14.62
C LEU A 464 -29.79 13.83 15.67
#